data_AF-A0A5R9CT49-F1
#
_entry.id   AF-A0A5R9CT49-F1
#
_cell.length_a   1.000
_cell.length_b   1.000
_cell.length_c   1.000
_cell.angle_alpha   90.00
_cell.angle_beta   90.00
_cell.angle_gamma   90.00
#
_symmetry.space_group_name_H-M   'P 1'
#
loop_
_entity.id
_entity.type
_entity.pdbx_description
1 polymer ?
#
loop_
_entity_poly.entity_id
_entity_poly.type
_entity_poly.pdbx_seq_one_letter_code
_entity_poly.pdbx_strand_id
1 'polypeptide(L)'
;MASQKFAFCPYCGAKLTGNPTVCPNCHRQLPVETHEPKSAAPSMTKLFNNPYKEGMDRYREEKAPGKHPVKKSFWRRLMDKL
;
A
#
# COMPACT_ATOMS: atom_id res chain seq x y z
N MET A 1 -12.41 -2.02 24.12
CA MET A 1 -12.19 -3.20 23.24
C MET A 1 -13.25 -3.18 22.15
N ALA A 2 -12.90 -2.75 20.93
CA ALA A 2 -13.84 -2.71 19.81
C ALA A 2 -13.93 -4.12 19.17
N SER A 3 -14.90 -4.92 19.59
CA SER A 3 -15.09 -6.26 19.04
C SER A 3 -15.83 -6.15 17.71
N GLN A 4 -15.19 -6.54 16.61
CA GLN A 4 -15.88 -6.62 15.31
C GLN A 4 -16.96 -7.70 15.34
N LYS A 5 -18.11 -7.35 14.77
CA LYS A 5 -19.26 -8.22 14.56
C LYS A 5 -19.05 -8.98 13.26
N PHE A 6 -18.36 -10.12 13.31
CA PHE A 6 -18.35 -11.05 12.17
C PHE A 6 -19.66 -11.83 12.15
N ALA A 7 -20.39 -11.79 11.04
CA ALA A 7 -21.58 -12.64 10.85
C ALA A 7 -21.19 -14.12 10.59
N PHE A 8 -20.00 -14.34 10.04
CA PHE A 8 -19.48 -15.66 9.67
C PHE A 8 -18.00 -15.79 10.02
N CYS A 9 -17.56 -17.00 10.37
CA CYS A 9 -16.17 -17.31 10.63
C CYS A 9 -15.36 -17.33 9.32
N PRO A 10 -14.27 -16.56 9.20
CA PRO A 10 -13.45 -16.52 7.98
C PRO A 10 -12.72 -17.84 7.70
N TYR A 11 -12.59 -18.72 8.71
CA TYR A 11 -11.82 -19.95 8.59
C TYR A 11 -12.66 -21.19 8.27
N CYS A 12 -13.94 -21.22 8.66
CA CYS A 12 -14.80 -22.39 8.47
C CYS A 12 -16.18 -22.07 7.91
N GLY A 13 -16.52 -20.78 7.72
CA GLY A 13 -17.82 -20.37 7.20
C GLY A 13 -18.99 -20.50 8.18
N ALA A 14 -18.77 -20.99 9.41
CA ALA A 14 -19.82 -21.12 10.41
C ALA A 14 -20.42 -19.75 10.77
N LYS A 15 -21.74 -19.70 10.92
CA LYS A 15 -22.45 -18.49 11.39
C LYS A 15 -22.04 -18.18 12.83
N LEU A 16 -21.54 -16.97 13.06
CA LEU A 16 -21.16 -16.49 14.38
C LEU A 16 -22.30 -15.65 14.95
N THR A 17 -22.57 -15.82 16.24
CA THR A 17 -23.57 -15.04 16.97
C THR A 17 -22.84 -14.03 17.86
N GLY A 18 -23.05 -12.73 17.59
CA GLY A 18 -22.46 -11.65 18.39
C GLY A 18 -20.98 -11.41 18.08
N ASN A 19 -20.16 -11.30 19.13
CA ASN A 19 -18.75 -10.93 19.08
C ASN A 19 -17.83 -12.00 19.72
N PRO A 20 -17.88 -13.26 19.27
CA PRO A 20 -17.01 -14.29 19.83
C PRO A 20 -15.55 -13.96 19.50
N THR A 21 -14.64 -14.13 20.46
CA THR A 21 -13.18 -14.08 20.23
C THR A 21 -12.66 -15.39 19.65
N VAL A 22 -13.39 -16.49 19.87
CA VAL A 22 -13.05 -17.84 19.39
C VAL A 22 -14.27 -18.43 18.69
N CYS A 23 -14.08 -18.99 17.50
CA CYS A 23 -15.16 -19.63 16.77
C CYS A 23 -15.59 -20.92 17.49
N PRO A 24 -16.89 -21.13 17.79
CA PRO A 24 -17.38 -22.33 18.47
C PRO A 24 -17.33 -23.60 17.62
N ASN A 25 -17.20 -23.47 16.29
CA ASN A 25 -17.16 -24.63 15.39
C ASN A 25 -15.71 -25.10 15.15
N CYS A 26 -14.82 -24.19 14.76
CA CYS A 26 -13.43 -24.55 14.44
C CYS A 26 -12.41 -24.25 15.55
N HIS A 27 -12.83 -23.66 16.66
CA HIS A 27 -12.00 -23.31 17.82
C HIS A 27 -10.81 -22.38 17.51
N ARG A 28 -10.78 -21.76 16.31
CA ARG A 28 -9.78 -20.74 15.95
C ARG A 28 -10.14 -19.38 16.51
N GLN A 29 -9.10 -18.64 16.89
CA GLN A 29 -9.24 -17.25 17.33
C GLN A 29 -9.60 -16.35 16.15
N LEU A 30 -10.62 -15.52 16.33
CA LEU A 30 -11.08 -14.58 15.32
C LEU A 30 -10.15 -13.36 15.31
N PRO A 31 -9.81 -12.84 14.12
CA PRO A 31 -8.97 -11.65 14.02
C PRO A 31 -9.68 -10.49 14.71
N VAL A 32 -9.00 -9.87 15.66
CA VAL A 32 -9.45 -8.61 16.27
C VAL A 32 -8.67 -7.55 15.52
N GLU A 33 -9.31 -6.71 14.69
CA GLU A 33 -8.57 -5.56 14.16
C GLU A 33 -8.22 -4.67 15.35
N THR A 34 -6.99 -4.79 15.81
CA THR A 34 -6.35 -3.69 16.50
C THR A 34 -6.30 -2.56 15.49
N HIS A 35 -6.82 -1.39 15.86
CA HIS A 35 -6.60 -0.16 15.11
C HIS A 35 -5.12 0.25 15.23
N GLU A 36 -4.21 -0.64 14.88
CA GLU A 36 -2.83 -0.28 14.57
C GLU A 36 -2.93 0.55 13.29
N PRO A 37 -2.49 1.81 13.29
CA PRO A 37 -2.52 2.63 12.10
C PRO A 37 -1.66 1.91 11.06
N LYS A 38 -2.30 1.41 9.99
CA LYS A 38 -1.63 0.90 8.79
C LYS A 38 -0.53 1.89 8.46
N SER A 39 0.72 1.43 8.64
CA SER A 39 1.92 2.26 8.73
C SER A 39 1.87 3.41 7.72
N ALA A 40 2.00 4.62 8.25
CA ALA A 40 2.04 5.87 7.49
C ALA A 40 2.92 5.74 6.25
N ALA A 41 2.59 6.52 5.21
CA ALA A 41 3.23 6.56 3.90
C ALA A 41 4.72 6.20 3.94
N PRO A 42 5.21 5.38 2.98
CA PRO A 42 6.59 4.91 2.99
C PRO A 42 7.54 6.11 3.13
N SER A 43 8.46 6.03 4.10
CA SER A 43 9.45 7.09 4.30
C SER A 43 10.23 7.33 3.01
N MET A 44 10.71 8.57 2.81
CA MET A 44 11.48 8.95 1.63
C MET A 44 12.62 7.96 1.35
N THR A 45 13.31 7.47 2.38
CA THR A 45 14.35 6.44 2.28
C THR A 45 13.84 5.13 1.65
N LYS A 46 12.64 4.66 2.02
CA LYS A 46 12.02 3.45 1.43
C LYS A 46 11.61 3.67 -0.03
N LEU A 47 11.20 4.89 -0.39
CA LEU A 47 10.88 5.26 -1.77
C LEU A 47 12.14 5.30 -2.66
N PHE A 48 13.24 5.83 -2.15
CA PHE A 48 14.51 5.89 -2.88
C PHE A 48 15.17 4.51 -3.05
N ASN A 49 15.05 3.65 -2.04
CA ASN A 49 15.63 2.30 -2.08
C ASN A 49 14.69 1.25 -2.71
N ASN A 50 13.66 1.66 -3.46
CA ASN A 50 12.75 0.71 -4.09
C ASN A 50 13.40 0.08 -5.34
N PRO A 51 13.73 -1.23 -5.35
CA PRO A 51 14.39 -1.90 -6.47
C PRO A 51 13.55 -1.88 -7.76
N TYR A 52 12.24 -1.72 -7.64
CA TYR A 52 11.34 -1.58 -8.80
C TYR A 52 11.64 -0.32 -9.62
N LYS A 53 12.11 0.76 -8.98
CA LYS A 53 12.43 2.02 -9.66
C LYS A 53 13.55 1.83 -10.68
N GLU A 54 14.64 1.18 -10.27
CA GLU A 54 15.77 0.85 -11.14
C GLU A 54 15.36 -0.06 -12.30
N GLY A 55 14.50 -1.05 -12.03
CA GLY A 55 13.94 -1.93 -13.08
C GLY A 55 13.14 -1.15 -14.13
N MET A 56 12.31 -0.20 -13.71
CA MET A 56 11.52 0.64 -14.60
C MET A 56 12.37 1.64 -15.39
N ASP A 57 13.44 2.18 -14.78
CA ASP A 57 14.36 3.09 -15.44
C ASP A 57 15.08 2.38 -16.61
N ARG A 58 15.61 1.16 -16.40
CA ARG A 58 16.21 0.34 -17.48
C ARG A 58 15.21 0.02 -18.58
N TYR A 59 13.98 -0.36 -18.21
CA TYR A 59 12.93 -0.64 -19.20
C TYR A 59 12.59 0.59 -20.03
N ARG A 60 12.58 1.77 -19.41
CA ARG A 60 12.32 3.05 -20.09
C ARG A 60 13.47 3.41 -21.02
N GLU A 61 14.72 3.13 -20.64
CA GLU A 61 15.90 3.30 -21.47
C GLU A 61 15.88 2.37 -22.69
N GLU A 62 15.51 1.10 -22.48
CA GLU A 62 15.37 0.10 -23.56
C GLU A 62 14.20 0.43 -24.50
N LYS A 63 13.08 0.94 -23.97
CA LYS A 63 11.87 1.25 -24.74
C LYS A 63 11.79 2.66 -25.32
N ALA A 64 12.73 3.55 -25.04
CA ALA A 64 12.72 4.91 -25.59
C ALA A 64 13.67 5.02 -26.81
N PRO A 65 13.20 4.72 -28.04
CA PRO A 65 13.92 5.14 -29.23
C PRO A 65 13.86 6.67 -29.33
N GLY A 66 14.93 7.34 -28.90
CA GLY A 66 15.07 8.79 -28.97
C GLY A 66 14.60 9.51 -27.70
N LYS A 67 15.56 10.06 -26.96
CA LYS A 67 15.32 10.96 -25.83
C LYS A 67 14.53 12.18 -26.31
N HIS A 68 13.22 12.24 -26.05
CA HIS A 68 12.49 13.49 -26.20
C HIS A 68 13.03 14.51 -25.17
N PRO A 69 13.40 15.73 -25.59
CA PRO A 69 13.91 16.73 -24.67
C PRO A 69 12.82 17.09 -23.66
N VAL A 70 13.11 16.88 -22.38
CA VAL A 70 12.25 17.30 -21.28
C VAL A 70 12.13 18.81 -21.34
N LYS A 71 10.99 19.32 -21.83
CA LYS A 71 10.79 20.77 -21.95
C LYS A 71 10.91 21.39 -20.55
N LYS A 72 11.78 22.40 -20.41
CA LYS A 72 11.90 23.16 -19.15
C LYS A 72 10.51 23.63 -18.71
N SER A 73 10.14 23.35 -17.47
CA SER A 73 8.90 23.85 -16.89
C SER A 73 8.89 25.38 -16.97
N PHE A 74 7.70 25.94 -17.20
CA PHE A 74 7.49 27.38 -17.36
C PHE A 74 8.19 28.20 -16.26
N TRP A 75 8.09 27.76 -15.00
CA TRP A 75 8.73 28.39 -13.84
C TRP A 75 10.26 28.42 -13.89
N ARG A 76 10.92 27.37 -14.40
CA ARG A 76 12.38 27.39 -14.56
C ARG A 76 12.83 28.44 -15.58
N ARG A 77 12.06 28.65 -16.65
CA ARG A 77 12.36 29.67 -17.66
C ARG A 77 12.16 31.10 -17.14
N LEU A 78 11.23 31.28 -16.19
CA LEU A 78 10.96 32.57 -15.57
C LEU A 78 12.09 32.97 -14.61
N MET A 79 12.59 32.04 -13.80
CA MET A 79 13.66 32.29 -12.83
C MET A 79 15.04 32.49 -13.48
N ASP A 80 15.31 31.85 -14.63
CA ASP A 80 16.55 32.07 -15.41
C ASP A 80 16.65 33.51 -15.98
N LYS A 81 15.56 34.31 -15.91
CA LYS A 81 15.42 35.62 -16.57
C LYS A 81 15.27 36.79 -15.59
N LEU A 82 15.31 36.52 -14.28
CA LEU A 82 15.28 37.49 -13.19
C LEU A 82 16.69 37.67 -12.62
#